data_AF-A0A9N8RXN8-F1
#
_entry.id   AF-A0A9N8RXN8-F1
#
_cell.length_a   1.000
_cell.length_b   1.000
_cell.length_c   1.000
_cell.angle_alpha   90.00
_cell.angle_beta   90.00
_cell.angle_gamma   90.00
#
_symmetry.space_group_name_H-M   'P 1'
#
loop_
_entity.id
_entity.type
_entity.pdbx_description
1 polymer ?
#
loop_
_entity_poly.entity_id
_entity_poly.type
_entity_poly.pdbx_seq_one_letter_code
_entity_poly.pdbx_strand_id
1 'polypeptide(L)'
;METKEQLPRIFQANLARLFERVIQPSMEMLSVHSLLESGEAATIEQFLDRAAAQVDNYTANEAAKAFALTLAAVFERQLSIWARAVYFDMPKSRGFEDLLALCADRAGIDIVQTELGVNLTEMFMVANVVRHGEGSSCEKLKLIAPGLWDDASNDYHDLLAGPRIPSEHLRIRMRDLTRYIRATTRFWGMADPLPMAVTDPPF
;
A
#
# COMPACT_ATOMS: atom_id res chain seq x y z
N MET A 1 20.28 9.14 25.80
CA MET A 1 19.31 8.84 24.75
C MET A 1 19.29 7.34 24.58
N GLU A 2 18.20 6.71 24.99
CA GLU A 2 18.10 5.26 24.90
C GLU A 2 17.82 4.87 23.44
N THR A 3 18.45 3.81 22.94
CA THR A 3 18.32 3.35 21.54
C THR A 3 16.85 3.17 21.11
N LYS A 4 15.96 2.83 22.05
CA LYS A 4 14.53 2.65 21.80
C LYS A 4 13.79 3.95 21.43
N GLU A 5 14.25 5.11 21.90
CA GLU A 5 13.64 6.42 21.61
C GLU A 5 13.89 6.85 20.16
N GLN A 6 14.96 6.34 19.54
CA GLN A 6 15.30 6.65 18.15
C GLN A 6 14.58 5.77 17.13
N LEU A 7 13.96 4.65 17.57
CA LEU A 7 13.38 3.68 16.66
C LEU A 7 12.32 4.29 15.73
N PRO A 8 11.35 5.11 16.19
CA PRO A 8 10.39 5.75 15.30
C PRO A 8 11.08 6.59 14.20
N ARG A 9 12.07 7.41 14.58
CA ARG A 9 12.86 8.21 13.63
C ARG A 9 13.60 7.36 12.60
N ILE A 10 14.22 6.27 13.04
CA ILE A 10 14.92 5.32 12.16
C ILE A 10 13.93 4.66 11.20
N PHE A 11 12.76 4.24 11.69
CA PHE A 11 11.73 3.58 10.89
C PHE A 11 11.12 4.52 9.85
N GLN A 12 10.85 5.77 10.24
CA GLN A 12 10.44 6.82 9.32
C GLN A 12 11.47 7.02 8.20
N ALA A 13 12.75 7.18 8.55
CA ALA A 13 13.82 7.36 7.57
C ALA A 13 14.00 6.15 6.64
N ASN A 14 13.81 4.94 7.15
CA ASN A 14 13.89 3.71 6.36
C ASN A 14 12.75 3.63 5.34
N LEU A 15 11.52 3.95 5.74
CA LEU A 15 10.36 3.98 4.84
C LEU A 15 10.52 5.05 3.76
N ALA A 16 10.91 6.27 4.15
CA ALA A 16 11.16 7.37 3.20
C ALA A 16 12.19 6.95 2.13
N ARG A 17 13.33 6.39 2.55
CA ARG A 17 14.36 5.91 1.62
C ARG A 17 13.88 4.76 0.75
N LEU A 18 13.10 3.82 1.28
CA LEU A 18 12.53 2.74 0.49
C LEU A 18 11.63 3.31 -0.62
N PHE A 19 10.81 4.31 -0.30
CA PHE A 19 9.93 4.92 -1.28
C PHE A 19 10.71 5.73 -2.33
N GLU A 20 11.51 6.70 -1.89
CA GLU A 20 12.24 7.64 -2.76
C GLU A 20 13.28 6.94 -3.66
N ARG A 21 13.90 5.86 -3.18
CA ARG A 21 15.03 5.22 -3.89
C ARG A 21 14.65 3.95 -4.63
N VAL A 22 13.50 3.36 -4.32
CA VAL A 22 13.10 2.07 -4.90
C VAL A 22 11.71 2.18 -5.49
N ILE A 23 10.69 2.45 -4.68
CA ILE A 23 9.29 2.35 -5.13
C ILE A 23 8.99 3.41 -6.19
N GLN A 24 9.20 4.69 -5.86
CA GLN A 24 8.87 5.79 -6.76
C GLN A 24 9.65 5.71 -8.09
N PRO A 25 11.00 5.58 -8.09
CA PRO A 25 11.74 5.44 -9.34
C PRO A 25 11.31 4.23 -10.16
N SER A 26 11.02 3.09 -9.52
CA SER A 26 10.55 1.90 -10.24
C SER A 26 9.21 2.16 -10.91
N MET A 27 8.27 2.80 -10.21
CA MET A 27 6.95 3.12 -10.76
C MET A 27 7.03 4.17 -11.88
N GLU A 28 7.92 5.17 -11.77
CA GLU A 28 8.14 6.19 -12.79
C GLU A 28 8.77 5.64 -14.08
N MET A 29 9.49 4.52 -14.00
CA MET A 29 10.06 3.84 -15.17
C MET A 29 9.07 2.92 -15.90
N LEU A 30 7.93 2.60 -15.30
CA LEU A 30 6.92 1.73 -15.92
C LEU A 30 5.97 2.56 -16.80
N SER A 31 5.77 2.10 -18.04
CA SER A 31 4.79 2.69 -18.94
C SER A 31 3.38 2.47 -18.41
N VAL A 32 2.56 3.53 -18.37
CA VAL A 32 1.14 3.44 -18.04
C VAL A 32 0.33 4.23 -19.07
N HIS A 33 -0.57 3.54 -19.75
CA HIS A 33 -1.44 4.08 -20.78
C HIS A 33 -2.80 4.40 -20.18
N SER A 34 -3.25 5.67 -20.26
CA SER A 34 -4.52 6.11 -19.66
C SER A 34 -5.77 5.61 -20.38
N LEU A 35 -5.61 5.06 -21.59
CA LEU A 35 -6.68 4.54 -22.43
C LEU A 35 -6.16 3.33 -23.18
N LEU A 36 -6.82 2.19 -23.03
CA LEU A 36 -6.64 1.02 -23.86
C LEU A 36 -7.67 1.07 -24.98
N GLU A 37 -7.19 1.08 -26.22
CA GLU A 37 -8.07 0.97 -27.38
C GLU A 37 -8.64 -0.44 -27.47
N SER A 38 -9.96 -0.54 -27.68
CA SER A 38 -10.67 -1.80 -27.86
C SER A 38 -11.23 -1.94 -29.28
N GLY A 39 -11.55 -3.18 -29.68
CA GLY A 39 -12.11 -3.51 -31.00
C GLY A 39 -11.10 -4.14 -31.96
N GLU A 40 -11.57 -4.44 -33.17
CA GLU A 40 -10.74 -5.05 -34.23
C GLU A 40 -9.63 -4.08 -34.66
N ALA A 41 -8.40 -4.60 -34.77
CA ALA A 41 -7.29 -3.82 -35.28
C ALA A 41 -7.28 -3.85 -36.81
N ALA A 42 -7.10 -2.70 -37.44
CA ALA A 42 -7.03 -2.58 -38.89
C ALA A 42 -5.70 -3.11 -39.47
N THR A 43 -4.66 -3.23 -38.64
CA THR A 43 -3.32 -3.67 -39.02
C THR A 43 -2.70 -4.53 -37.91
N ILE A 44 -1.64 -5.28 -38.25
CA ILE A 44 -0.89 -6.06 -37.26
C ILE A 44 -0.11 -5.16 -36.31
N GLU A 45 0.43 -4.04 -36.79
CA GLU A 45 1.15 -3.07 -35.98
C GLU A 45 0.20 -2.48 -34.92
N GLN A 46 -0.99 -2.06 -35.32
CA GLN A 46 -2.00 -1.56 -34.37
C GLN A 46 -2.40 -2.63 -33.35
N PHE A 47 -2.52 -3.89 -33.75
CA PHE A 47 -2.78 -4.99 -32.83
C PHE A 47 -1.66 -5.15 -31.79
N LEU A 48 -0.40 -5.14 -32.25
CA LEU A 48 0.77 -5.28 -31.39
C LEU A 48 0.91 -4.11 -30.41
N ASP A 49 0.66 -2.88 -30.86
CA ASP A 49 0.69 -1.69 -30.00
C ASP A 49 -0.37 -1.76 -28.90
N ARG A 50 -1.60 -2.18 -29.23
CA ARG A 50 -2.68 -2.37 -28.24
C ARG A 50 -2.34 -3.47 -27.23
N ALA A 51 -1.79 -4.59 -27.69
CA ALA A 51 -1.37 -5.68 -26.82
C ALA A 51 -0.23 -5.24 -25.88
N ALA A 52 0.74 -4.48 -26.39
CA ALA A 52 1.83 -3.92 -25.59
C ALA A 52 1.30 -2.99 -24.50
N ALA A 53 0.36 -2.10 -24.81
CA ALA A 53 -0.25 -1.20 -23.84
C ALA A 53 -0.97 -1.95 -22.70
N GLN A 54 -1.67 -3.05 -23.02
CA GLN A 54 -2.31 -3.88 -22.01
C GLN A 54 -1.29 -4.58 -21.10
N VAL A 55 -0.20 -5.10 -21.68
CA VAL A 55 0.89 -5.74 -20.92
C VAL A 55 1.57 -4.71 -20.00
N ASP A 56 1.88 -3.52 -20.51
CA ASP A 56 2.46 -2.42 -19.73
C ASP A 56 1.61 -2.09 -18.50
N ASN A 57 0.31 -1.86 -18.69
CA ASN A 57 -0.61 -1.52 -17.60
C ASN A 57 -0.76 -2.66 -16.58
N TYR A 58 -0.78 -3.90 -17.05
CA TYR A 58 -0.82 -5.08 -16.17
C TYR A 58 0.47 -5.16 -15.34
N THR A 59 1.64 -5.05 -15.97
CA THR A 59 2.94 -5.04 -15.29
C THR A 59 3.04 -3.91 -14.26
N ALA A 60 2.60 -2.71 -14.60
CA ALA A 60 2.56 -1.58 -13.67
C ALA A 60 1.65 -1.84 -12.45
N ASN A 61 0.48 -2.44 -12.67
CA ASN A 61 -0.43 -2.80 -11.58
C ASN A 61 0.14 -3.88 -10.66
N GLU A 62 0.77 -4.92 -11.22
CA GLU A 62 1.41 -5.98 -10.43
C GLU A 62 2.61 -5.45 -9.63
N ALA A 63 3.42 -4.56 -10.22
CA ALA A 63 4.47 -3.87 -9.49
C ALA A 63 3.91 -3.06 -8.31
N ALA A 64 2.83 -2.31 -8.53
CA ALA A 64 2.19 -1.53 -7.48
C ALA A 64 1.62 -2.42 -6.35
N LYS A 65 0.96 -3.54 -6.68
CA LYS A 65 0.51 -4.54 -5.70
C LYS A 65 1.68 -5.09 -4.86
N ALA A 66 2.79 -5.44 -5.51
CA ALA A 66 3.98 -5.94 -4.83
C ALA A 66 4.59 -4.89 -3.89
N PHE A 67 4.61 -3.61 -4.28
CA PHE A 67 5.09 -2.53 -3.42
C PHE A 67 4.14 -2.24 -2.25
N ALA A 68 2.82 -2.29 -2.43
CA ALA A 68 1.87 -2.18 -1.33
C ALA A 68 2.06 -3.31 -0.30
N LEU A 69 2.22 -4.55 -0.76
CA LEU A 69 2.56 -5.69 0.09
C LEU A 69 3.89 -5.50 0.84
N THR A 70 4.90 -4.96 0.16
CA THR A 70 6.21 -4.67 0.75
C THR A 70 6.11 -3.61 1.84
N LEU A 71 5.41 -2.50 1.60
CA LEU A 71 5.20 -1.44 2.57
C LEU A 71 4.48 -1.96 3.83
N ALA A 72 3.39 -2.71 3.65
CA ALA A 72 2.67 -3.33 4.77
C ALA A 72 3.59 -4.25 5.59
N ALA A 73 4.33 -5.14 4.94
CA ALA A 73 5.21 -6.08 5.63
C ALA A 73 6.41 -5.40 6.33
N VAL A 74 6.94 -4.30 5.78
CA VAL A 74 7.98 -3.50 6.46
C VAL A 74 7.39 -2.81 7.68
N PHE A 75 6.24 -2.14 7.54
CA PHE A 75 5.61 -1.40 8.62
C PHE A 75 5.19 -2.32 9.77
N GLU A 76 4.58 -3.48 9.49
CA GLU A 76 4.20 -4.47 10.51
C GLU A 76 5.40 -4.97 11.33
N ARG A 77 6.53 -5.23 10.65
CA ARG A 77 7.78 -5.61 11.34
C ARG A 77 8.31 -4.48 12.21
N GLN A 78 8.24 -3.24 11.75
CA GLN A 78 8.65 -2.07 12.52
C GLN A 78 7.78 -1.89 13.77
N LEU A 79 6.46 -2.03 13.65
CA LEU A 79 5.53 -2.07 14.80
C LEU A 79 5.91 -3.18 15.78
N SER A 80 6.15 -4.38 15.27
CA SER A 80 6.52 -5.53 16.10
C SER A 80 7.84 -5.29 16.86
N ILE A 81 8.84 -4.68 16.21
CA ILE A 81 10.12 -4.34 16.83
C ILE A 81 9.91 -3.25 17.89
N TRP A 82 9.17 -2.20 17.55
CA TRP A 82 8.91 -1.09 18.46
C TRP A 82 8.14 -1.53 19.70
N ALA A 83 7.07 -2.30 19.52
CA ALA A 83 6.26 -2.83 20.60
C ALA A 83 7.11 -3.62 21.61
N ARG A 84 7.97 -4.53 21.14
CA ARG A 84 8.92 -5.27 22.00
C ARG A 84 9.92 -4.36 22.72
N ALA A 85 10.25 -3.20 22.16
CA ALA A 85 11.18 -2.26 22.77
C ALA A 85 10.54 -1.37 23.85
N VAL A 86 9.23 -1.12 23.74
CA VAL A 86 8.51 -0.17 24.63
C VAL A 86 7.61 -0.86 25.67
N TYR A 87 7.27 -2.13 25.47
CA TYR A 87 6.53 -2.94 26.43
C TYR A 87 7.44 -3.98 27.09
N PHE A 88 7.47 -3.97 28.42
CA PHE A 88 8.19 -4.97 29.21
C PHE A 88 7.45 -6.32 29.23
N ASP A 89 6.12 -6.28 29.33
CA ASP A 89 5.23 -7.44 29.18
C ASP A 89 4.27 -7.16 28.03
N MET A 90 4.52 -7.80 26.89
CA MET A 90 3.77 -7.56 25.66
C MET A 90 2.38 -8.18 25.76
N PRO A 91 1.29 -7.40 25.60
CA PRO A 91 -0.04 -7.95 25.46
C PRO A 91 -0.11 -8.94 24.30
N LYS A 92 -0.92 -9.99 24.43
CA LYS A 92 -1.18 -10.93 23.34
C LYS A 92 -2.00 -10.24 22.24
N SER A 93 -1.35 -9.63 21.26
CA SER A 93 -2.00 -9.10 20.06
C SER A 93 -2.33 -10.22 19.08
N ARG A 94 -3.55 -10.24 18.50
CA ARG A 94 -3.97 -11.23 17.50
C ARG A 94 -3.95 -10.62 16.10
N GLY A 95 -2.75 -10.42 15.57
CA GLY A 95 -2.55 -9.94 14.20
C GLY A 95 -2.34 -8.42 14.11
N PHE A 96 -2.36 -7.92 12.89
CA PHE A 96 -1.93 -6.56 12.57
C PHE A 96 -2.79 -5.47 13.22
N GLU A 97 -4.13 -5.55 13.13
CA GLU A 97 -5.03 -4.50 13.63
C GLU A 97 -4.84 -4.27 15.14
N ASP A 98 -4.77 -5.36 15.92
CA ASP A 98 -4.48 -5.31 17.35
C ASP A 98 -3.10 -4.70 17.65
N LEU A 99 -2.08 -5.08 16.87
CA LEU A 99 -0.73 -4.56 17.04
C LEU A 99 -0.64 -3.07 16.71
N LEU A 100 -1.31 -2.64 15.64
CA LEU A 100 -1.41 -1.23 15.25
C LEU A 100 -2.13 -0.43 16.34
N ALA A 101 -3.27 -0.90 16.84
CA ALA A 101 -4.02 -0.24 17.90
C ALA A 101 -3.19 -0.11 19.18
N LEU A 102 -2.49 -1.19 19.57
CA LEU A 102 -1.59 -1.18 20.72
C LEU A 102 -0.48 -0.13 20.57
N CYS A 103 0.18 -0.10 19.42
CA CYS A 103 1.25 0.87 19.16
C CYS A 103 0.71 2.31 19.08
N ALA A 104 -0.45 2.52 18.46
CA ALA A 104 -1.08 3.84 18.37
C ALA A 104 -1.43 4.38 19.76
N ASP A 105 -2.04 3.57 20.61
CA ASP A 105 -2.34 3.90 22.02
C ASP A 105 -1.06 4.28 22.78
N ARG A 106 0.02 3.49 22.61
CA ARG A 106 1.31 3.78 23.24
C ARG A 106 1.89 5.15 22.88
N ALA A 107 1.69 5.56 21.62
CA ALA A 107 2.16 6.82 21.06
C ALA A 107 1.17 7.99 21.26
N GLY A 108 -0.03 7.73 21.80
CA GLY A 108 -1.09 8.74 21.89
C GLY A 108 -1.64 9.17 20.53
N ILE A 109 -1.65 8.27 19.53
CA ILE A 109 -2.12 8.52 18.17
C ILE A 109 -3.57 8.04 18.05
N ASP A 110 -4.49 8.93 17.68
CA ASP A 110 -5.85 8.54 17.30
C ASP A 110 -5.89 8.03 15.86
N ILE A 111 -6.20 6.75 15.69
CA ILE A 111 -6.33 6.06 14.40
C ILE A 111 -7.77 5.67 14.04
N VAL A 112 -8.74 5.82 14.95
CA VAL A 112 -10.07 5.20 14.75
C VAL A 112 -10.91 5.98 13.73
N GLN A 113 -10.71 7.29 13.64
CA GLN A 113 -11.48 8.16 12.73
C GLN A 113 -10.60 9.13 11.93
N THR A 114 -9.30 8.85 11.85
CA THR A 114 -8.37 9.69 11.11
C THR A 114 -8.07 9.10 9.74
N GLU A 115 -7.79 9.96 8.77
CA GLU A 115 -7.33 9.56 7.44
C GLU A 115 -6.07 8.67 7.52
N LEU A 116 -5.25 8.86 8.56
CA LEU A 116 -4.10 8.01 8.89
C LEU A 116 -4.52 6.56 9.10
N GLY A 117 -5.48 6.30 10.00
CA GLY A 117 -5.95 4.96 10.29
C GLY A 117 -6.65 4.31 9.10
N VAL A 118 -7.44 5.08 8.34
CA VAL A 118 -8.08 4.60 7.11
C VAL A 118 -7.05 4.11 6.10
N ASN A 119 -6.03 4.93 5.80
CA ASN A 119 -5.00 4.57 4.83
C ASN A 119 -4.13 3.39 5.31
N LEU A 120 -3.84 3.29 6.62
CA LEU A 120 -3.10 2.15 7.18
C LEU A 120 -3.92 0.86 7.07
N THR A 121 -5.19 0.88 7.45
CA THR A 121 -6.08 -0.29 7.34
C THR A 121 -6.27 -0.70 5.88
N GLU A 122 -6.52 0.24 4.97
CA GLU A 122 -6.63 -0.01 3.53
C GLU A 122 -5.37 -0.70 2.99
N MET A 123 -4.17 -0.21 3.32
CA MET A 123 -2.89 -0.79 2.88
C MET A 123 -2.74 -2.25 3.31
N PHE A 124 -3.09 -2.59 4.55
CA PHE A 124 -2.99 -3.97 5.05
C PHE A 124 -4.01 -4.90 4.41
N MET A 125 -5.22 -4.40 4.16
CA MET A 125 -6.25 -5.16 3.47
C MET A 125 -5.85 -5.42 2.02
N VAL A 126 -5.28 -4.43 1.33
CA VAL A 126 -4.65 -4.62 0.02
C VAL A 126 -3.57 -5.69 0.08
N ALA A 127 -2.64 -5.62 1.02
CA ALA A 127 -1.57 -6.61 1.15
C ALA A 127 -2.10 -8.04 1.37
N ASN A 128 -3.17 -8.20 2.16
CA ASN A 128 -3.81 -9.49 2.38
C ASN A 128 -4.48 -10.02 1.11
N VAL A 129 -5.21 -9.17 0.37
CA VAL A 129 -5.83 -9.55 -0.90
C VAL A 129 -4.79 -9.92 -1.95
N VAL A 130 -3.71 -9.15 -2.07
CA VAL A 130 -2.59 -9.46 -2.98
C VAL A 130 -1.94 -10.80 -2.62
N ARG A 131 -1.82 -11.13 -1.34
CA ARG A 131 -1.18 -12.37 -0.89
C ARG A 131 -2.08 -13.60 -1.00
N HIS A 132 -3.38 -13.46 -0.73
CA HIS A 132 -4.29 -14.58 -0.52
C HIS A 132 -5.41 -14.69 -1.57
N GLY A 133 -5.65 -13.64 -2.35
CA GLY A 133 -6.73 -13.59 -3.33
C GLY A 133 -8.11 -13.39 -2.68
N GLU A 134 -9.07 -14.19 -3.12
CA GLU A 134 -10.46 -14.15 -2.65
C GLU A 134 -10.61 -14.48 -1.16
N GLY A 135 -11.66 -13.94 -0.55
CA GLY A 135 -12.04 -14.22 0.84
C GLY A 135 -12.43 -12.95 1.60
N SER A 136 -12.50 -13.08 2.92
CA SER A 136 -13.03 -12.02 3.80
C SER A 136 -12.27 -10.69 3.71
N SER A 137 -10.96 -10.72 3.44
CA SER A 137 -10.18 -9.49 3.22
C SER A 137 -10.57 -8.79 1.92
N CYS A 138 -10.86 -9.54 0.85
CA CYS A 138 -11.31 -9.01 -0.43
C CYS A 138 -12.70 -8.37 -0.31
N GLU A 139 -13.63 -9.08 0.33
CA GLU A 139 -14.99 -8.59 0.61
C GLU A 139 -14.97 -7.31 1.44
N LYS A 140 -14.19 -7.28 2.52
CA LYS A 140 -14.05 -6.09 3.36
C LYS A 140 -13.37 -4.93 2.62
N LEU A 141 -12.32 -5.20 1.85
CA LEU A 141 -11.63 -4.16 1.10
C LEU A 141 -12.55 -3.50 0.07
N LYS A 142 -13.42 -4.27 -0.59
CA LYS A 142 -14.46 -3.72 -1.48
C LYS A 142 -15.42 -2.77 -0.79
N LEU A 143 -15.77 -3.03 0.47
CA LEU A 143 -16.67 -2.16 1.23
C LEU A 143 -15.99 -0.83 1.61
N ILE A 144 -14.72 -0.87 2.01
CA ILE A 144 -14.02 0.32 2.52
C ILE A 144 -13.32 1.13 1.44
N ALA A 145 -12.93 0.50 0.32
CA ALA A 145 -12.20 1.12 -0.79
C ALA A 145 -12.70 0.59 -2.15
N PRO A 146 -14.00 0.77 -2.48
CA PRO A 146 -14.55 0.28 -3.75
C PRO A 146 -13.87 0.89 -4.98
N GLY A 147 -13.28 2.09 -4.84
CA GLY A 147 -12.55 2.77 -5.92
C GLY A 147 -11.30 2.03 -6.42
N LEU A 148 -10.84 0.98 -5.74
CA LEU A 148 -9.78 0.10 -6.23
C LEU A 148 -10.27 -0.92 -7.28
N TRP A 149 -11.59 -1.00 -7.52
CA TRP A 149 -12.23 -1.82 -8.54
C TRP A 149 -13.06 -0.97 -9.50
N ASP A 150 -12.47 0.11 -10.02
CA ASP A 150 -13.14 0.96 -11.00
C ASP A 150 -13.44 0.18 -12.31
N ASP A 151 -14.61 -0.46 -12.35
CA ASP A 151 -15.07 -1.32 -13.45
C ASP A 151 -15.31 -0.55 -14.75
N ALA A 152 -15.42 0.79 -14.68
CA ALA A 152 -15.59 1.68 -15.82
C ALA A 152 -14.25 2.22 -16.34
N SER A 153 -13.12 1.79 -15.76
CA SER A 153 -11.80 2.31 -16.10
C SER A 153 -11.36 1.83 -17.48
N ASN A 154 -11.04 2.78 -18.36
CA ASN A 154 -10.67 2.50 -19.75
C ASN A 154 -9.21 2.03 -19.93
N ASP A 155 -8.44 1.94 -18.86
CA ASP A 155 -7.01 1.63 -18.85
C ASP A 155 -6.71 0.18 -18.38
N TYR A 156 -7.72 -0.68 -18.24
CA TYR A 156 -7.50 -2.08 -17.85
C TYR A 156 -8.55 -3.01 -18.45
N HIS A 157 -8.07 -4.14 -18.98
CA HIS A 157 -8.92 -5.21 -19.51
C HIS A 157 -8.41 -6.55 -18.97
N ASP A 158 -9.35 -7.44 -18.64
CA ASP A 158 -9.05 -8.76 -18.11
C ASP A 158 -8.24 -9.57 -19.11
N LEU A 159 -7.19 -10.22 -18.61
CA LEU A 159 -6.35 -11.10 -19.42
C LEU A 159 -7.10 -12.38 -19.83
N LEU A 160 -8.10 -12.79 -19.06
CA LEU A 160 -8.87 -14.00 -19.29
C LEU A 160 -10.36 -13.67 -19.43
N ALA A 161 -10.97 -14.13 -20.52
CA ALA A 161 -12.41 -14.12 -20.67
C ALA A 161 -13.06 -15.13 -19.70
N GLY A 162 -13.96 -14.68 -18.84
CA GLY A 162 -14.62 -15.54 -17.87
C GLY A 162 -15.32 -14.78 -16.73
N PRO A 163 -15.82 -15.50 -15.71
CA PRO A 163 -16.35 -14.86 -14.50
C PRO A 163 -15.27 -14.01 -13.84
N ARG A 164 -15.59 -12.74 -13.57
CA ARG A 164 -14.63 -11.83 -12.94
C ARG A 164 -14.29 -12.29 -11.53
N ILE A 165 -12.99 -12.46 -11.26
CA ILE A 165 -12.46 -12.74 -9.94
C ILE A 165 -11.98 -11.42 -9.31
N PRO A 166 -12.66 -10.91 -8.28
CA PRO A 166 -12.38 -9.61 -7.68
C PRO A 166 -10.91 -9.32 -7.38
N SER A 167 -10.21 -10.23 -6.70
CA SER A 167 -8.81 -10.05 -6.30
C SER A 167 -7.85 -9.89 -7.47
N GLU A 168 -8.14 -10.52 -8.62
CA GLU A 168 -7.35 -10.37 -9.84
C GLU A 168 -7.47 -8.95 -10.43
N HIS A 169 -8.63 -8.32 -10.23
CA HIS A 169 -8.97 -7.00 -10.78
C HIS A 169 -8.65 -5.86 -9.82
N LEU A 170 -8.07 -6.15 -8.66
CA LEU A 170 -7.64 -5.13 -7.72
C LEU A 170 -6.65 -4.19 -8.41
N ARG A 171 -6.92 -2.87 -8.37
CA ARG A 171 -6.08 -1.87 -9.02
C ARG A 171 -5.41 -0.95 -8.02
N ILE A 172 -4.08 -0.98 -8.02
CA ILE A 172 -3.26 -0.10 -7.20
C ILE A 172 -2.52 0.86 -8.13
N ARG A 173 -2.68 2.16 -7.89
CA ARG A 173 -2.01 3.22 -8.65
C ARG A 173 -0.91 3.85 -7.81
N MET A 174 -0.04 4.61 -8.46
CA MET A 174 1.03 5.35 -7.78
C MET A 174 0.50 6.28 -6.67
N ARG A 175 -0.66 6.91 -6.88
CA ARG A 175 -1.33 7.73 -5.85
C ARG A 175 -1.68 6.93 -4.59
N ASP A 176 -2.02 5.65 -4.72
CA ASP A 176 -2.37 4.81 -3.58
C ASP A 176 -1.12 4.44 -2.77
N LEU A 177 -0.03 4.10 -3.47
CA LEU A 177 1.29 3.91 -2.83
C LEU A 177 1.75 5.17 -2.10
N THR A 178 1.51 6.34 -2.70
CA THR A 178 1.84 7.65 -2.12
C THR A 178 1.04 7.89 -0.83
N ARG A 179 -0.28 7.60 -0.83
CA ARG A 179 -1.11 7.64 0.38
C ARG A 179 -0.58 6.71 1.47
N TYR A 180 -0.21 5.48 1.11
CA TYR A 180 0.28 4.48 2.05
C TYR A 180 1.64 4.83 2.66
N ILE A 181 2.61 5.29 1.85
CA ILE A 181 3.90 5.73 2.39
C ILE A 181 3.71 6.95 3.30
N ARG A 182 2.86 7.91 2.91
CA ARG A 182 2.57 9.10 3.74
C ARG A 182 1.97 8.68 5.08
N ALA A 183 1.03 7.75 5.08
CA ALA A 183 0.42 7.23 6.30
C ALA A 183 1.44 6.55 7.22
N THR A 184 2.23 5.61 6.70
CA THR A 184 3.24 4.89 7.51
C THR A 184 4.34 5.80 8.05
N THR A 185 4.82 6.76 7.25
CA THR A 185 5.84 7.73 7.67
C THR A 185 5.28 8.74 8.67
N ARG A 186 4.04 9.21 8.49
CA ARG A 186 3.33 10.07 9.45
C ARG A 186 3.12 9.39 10.80
N PHE A 187 2.73 8.11 10.81
CA PHE A 187 2.61 7.32 12.04
C PHE A 187 3.90 7.37 12.86
N TRP A 188 5.04 7.08 12.23
CA TRP A 188 6.33 7.10 12.93
C TRP A 188 6.79 8.50 13.33
N GLY A 189 6.45 9.52 12.54
CA GLY A 189 6.69 10.91 12.91
C GLY A 189 5.93 11.32 14.17
N MET A 190 4.66 10.91 14.28
CA MET A 190 3.85 11.16 15.46
C MET A 190 4.32 10.35 16.68
N ALA A 191 4.87 9.16 16.46
CA ALA A 191 5.44 8.33 17.51
C ALA A 191 6.88 8.73 17.93
N ASP A 192 7.54 9.63 17.19
CA ASP A 192 8.91 10.08 17.49
C ASP A 192 8.91 11.13 18.61
N PRO A 193 9.45 10.80 19.81
CA PRO A 193 9.45 11.73 20.94
C PRO A 193 10.55 12.81 20.84
N LEU A 194 11.44 12.70 19.86
CA LEU A 194 12.62 13.56 19.75
C LEU A 194 12.29 14.88 19.04
N PRO A 195 13.01 15.98 19.32
CA PRO A 195 12.80 17.26 18.67
C PRO A 195 12.89 17.18 17.15
N MET A 196 12.08 17.99 16.46
CA MET A 196 12.00 18.05 14.99
C MET A 196 11.51 16.75 14.32
N ALA A 197 10.70 15.96 15.02
CA ALA A 197 9.95 14.87 14.42
C ALA A 197 9.11 15.37 13.23
N VAL A 198 9.18 14.68 12.10
CA VAL A 198 8.45 15.05 10.89
C VAL A 198 7.08 14.41 10.91
N THR A 199 6.02 15.15 11.25
CA THR A 199 4.64 14.61 11.32
C THR A 199 3.85 14.75 10.02
N ASP A 200 4.33 15.55 9.07
CA ASP A 200 3.72 15.71 7.75
C ASP A 200 4.80 15.60 6.65
N PRO A 201 5.04 14.38 6.15
CA PRO A 201 6.07 14.14 5.15
C PRO A 201 5.60 14.55 3.74
N PRO A 202 6.51 14.96 2.84
CA PRO A 202 6.19 15.64 1.58
C PRO A 202 5.84 14.71 0.41
N PHE A 203 5.20 13.57 0.68
CA PHE A 203 4.77 12.61 -0.35
C PHE A 203 3.37 12.92 -0.87
#